data_AF-I0R8P2-F1
#
_entry.id   AF-I0R8P2-F1
#
_cell.length_a   1.000
_cell.length_b   1.000
_cell.length_c   1.000
_cell.angle_alpha   90.00
_cell.angle_beta   90.00
_cell.angle_gamma   90.00
#
_symmetry.space_group_name_H-M   'P 1'
#
loop_
_entity.id
_entity.type
_entity.pdbx_description
1 polymer ?
#
loop_
_entity_poly.entity_id
_entity_poly.type
_entity_poly.pdbx_seq_one_letter_code
_entity_poly.pdbx_strand_id
1 'polypeptide(L)'
;MSLKKLKNKRGDFVVIKYSCIILISYILCSCSYKNNKLEYETGMEWGAKVNYYISEVNQDDNEFYTIQVLNKDDDFDTLATFLPNKYVICIDILGNKKLIYEDNYKVSFRGEVYKNDIKKFLVKIYDIGTNREIKEVNVKKIIDENEDIQVQGFLSIVEAEIYNEVPYLTVRIERNPNTLKNDEKNKDMVLYINLEDDSYFYRDFVNKYNKVVCIEREDVLRGCLLAQNISRAWLRIYSSVYEGKIAVYLNLYKLPQDNKVLYTKFPKLKGYVEELAKTKKKSRNRVYVIR
;
A
#
# COMPACT_ATOMS: atom_id res chain seq x y z
N MET A 1 67.03 26.90 -9.27
CA MET A 1 67.71 26.69 -7.98
C MET A 1 68.05 25.21 -7.89
N SER A 2 69.34 24.87 -7.97
CA SER A 2 69.88 23.51 -7.98
C SER A 2 69.77 22.88 -6.58
N LEU A 3 69.35 21.61 -6.50
CA LEU A 3 69.68 20.74 -5.36
C LEU A 3 69.73 19.26 -5.77
N LYS A 4 70.98 18.84 -6.00
CA LYS A 4 71.64 17.57 -5.61
C LYS A 4 71.10 16.22 -6.14
N LYS A 5 71.92 15.68 -7.06
CA LYS A 5 72.21 14.26 -7.25
C LYS A 5 72.45 13.56 -5.90
N LEU A 6 71.59 12.60 -5.54
CA LEU A 6 71.91 11.52 -4.62
C LEU A 6 72.27 10.28 -5.45
N LYS A 7 73.57 10.01 -5.54
CA LYS A 7 74.13 8.75 -6.01
C LYS A 7 74.00 7.78 -4.85
N ASN A 8 73.16 6.75 -4.96
CA ASN A 8 73.26 5.59 -4.08
C ASN A 8 73.79 4.40 -4.91
N LYS A 9 74.87 3.80 -4.40
CA LYS A 9 75.52 2.60 -4.93
C LYS A 9 74.71 1.38 -4.48
N ARG A 10 74.73 0.32 -5.30
CA ARG A 10 73.92 -0.93 -5.26
C ARG A 10 72.63 -0.73 -6.06
N GLY A 11 72.59 -1.16 -7.33
CA GLY A 11 72.71 -2.56 -7.71
C GLY A 11 71.31 -3.18 -7.58
N ASP A 12 70.55 -3.07 -8.66
CA ASP A 12 69.41 -3.92 -9.00
C ASP A 12 68.35 -4.14 -7.92
N PHE A 13 67.49 -3.15 -7.61
CA PHE A 13 66.14 -3.45 -7.05
C PHE A 13 65.11 -2.30 -7.15
N VAL A 14 65.39 -1.20 -7.86
CA VAL A 14 64.49 -0.03 -7.88
C VAL A 14 63.59 0.02 -9.14
N VAL A 15 64.01 -0.57 -10.26
CA VAL A 15 63.21 -0.52 -11.50
C VAL A 15 61.97 -1.44 -11.44
N ILE A 16 62.05 -2.57 -10.73
CA ILE A 16 60.94 -3.53 -10.64
C ILE A 16 59.80 -2.99 -9.74
N LYS A 17 60.09 -2.18 -8.72
CA LYS A 17 59.05 -1.62 -7.83
C LYS A 17 58.19 -0.54 -8.51
N TYR A 18 58.76 0.30 -9.37
CA TYR A 18 57.99 1.35 -10.05
C TYR A 18 57.14 0.80 -11.21
N SER A 19 57.63 -0.23 -11.93
CA SER A 19 56.84 -0.86 -12.99
C SER A 19 55.59 -1.59 -12.47
N CYS A 20 55.66 -2.22 -11.30
CA CYS A 20 54.49 -2.84 -10.67
C CYS A 20 53.47 -1.81 -10.16
N ILE A 21 53.91 -0.65 -9.66
CA ILE A 21 53.02 0.41 -9.19
C ILE A 21 52.28 1.07 -10.38
N ILE A 22 52.96 1.28 -11.51
CA ILE A 22 52.35 1.82 -12.73
C ILE A 22 51.34 0.84 -13.34
N LEU A 23 51.66 -0.47 -13.38
CA LEU A 23 50.74 -1.49 -13.88
C LEU A 23 49.48 -1.65 -13.01
N ILE A 24 49.60 -1.56 -11.69
CA ILE A 24 48.44 -1.60 -10.77
C ILE A 24 47.57 -0.35 -10.94
N SER A 25 48.16 0.84 -11.17
CA SER A 25 47.39 2.05 -11.44
C SER A 25 46.63 2.01 -12.77
N TYR A 26 47.15 1.32 -13.81
CA TYR A 26 46.41 1.13 -15.07
C TYR A 26 45.30 0.07 -14.95
N ILE A 27 45.46 -0.95 -14.10
CA ILE A 27 44.41 -1.95 -13.82
C ILE A 27 43.27 -1.35 -12.98
N LEU A 28 43.59 -0.43 -12.06
CA LEU A 28 42.57 0.28 -11.25
C LEU A 28 41.89 1.44 -12.02
N CYS A 29 42.52 2.02 -13.04
CA CYS A 29 41.92 3.03 -13.92
C CYS A 29 41.15 2.44 -15.12
N SER A 30 41.20 1.12 -15.36
CA SER A 30 40.47 0.45 -16.44
C SER A 30 39.17 -0.20 -16.00
N CYS A 31 38.77 -0.06 -14.73
CA CYS A 31 37.36 -0.04 -14.37
C CYS A 31 36.74 1.28 -14.85
N SER A 32 36.65 1.45 -16.17
CA SER A 32 35.71 2.39 -16.74
C SER A 32 34.35 2.06 -16.13
N TYR A 33 33.80 3.01 -15.38
CA TYR A 33 32.42 2.98 -14.93
C TYR A 33 31.60 2.69 -16.18
N LYS A 34 31.12 1.44 -16.33
CA LYS A 34 30.09 1.12 -17.30
C LYS A 34 28.93 2.00 -16.87
N ASN A 35 28.81 3.13 -17.56
CA ASN A 35 27.67 3.99 -17.49
C ASN A 35 26.55 3.18 -18.13
N ASN A 36 25.98 2.25 -17.35
CA ASN A 36 24.74 1.58 -17.67
C ASN A 36 23.65 2.66 -17.57
N LYS A 37 23.66 3.58 -18.54
CA LYS A 37 22.58 4.51 -18.87
C LYS A 37 21.38 3.78 -19.49
N LEU A 38 21.22 2.50 -19.17
CA LEU A 38 20.21 1.61 -19.71
C LEU A 38 19.25 1.28 -18.56
N GLU A 39 17.96 1.60 -18.77
CA GLU A 39 16.76 1.28 -17.97
C GLU A 39 16.20 2.30 -16.97
N TYR A 40 16.91 3.38 -16.62
CA TYR A 40 16.45 4.26 -15.53
C TYR A 40 15.52 5.42 -15.93
N GLU A 41 15.28 5.65 -17.23
CA GLU A 41 14.35 6.68 -17.73
C GLU A 41 12.93 6.16 -17.97
N THR A 42 12.74 4.83 -17.98
CA THR A 42 11.45 4.18 -18.17
C THR A 42 10.69 4.18 -16.86
N GLY A 43 9.56 4.90 -16.82
CA GLY A 43 8.69 4.92 -15.64
C GLY A 43 8.31 3.51 -15.20
N MET A 44 8.43 3.22 -13.90
CA MET A 44 8.03 1.93 -13.35
C MET A 44 6.51 1.90 -13.25
N GLU A 45 5.88 0.91 -13.89
CA GLU A 45 4.48 0.60 -13.67
C GLU A 45 4.32 0.08 -12.24
N TRP A 46 3.27 0.54 -11.58
CA TRP A 46 2.89 0.05 -10.27
C TRP A 46 1.38 -0.18 -10.23
N GLY A 47 0.98 -1.28 -9.60
CA GLY A 47 -0.43 -1.63 -9.47
C GLY A 47 -0.77 -2.18 -8.10
N ALA A 48 -2.03 -1.99 -7.71
CA ALA A 48 -2.61 -2.66 -6.55
C ALA A 48 -4.04 -3.08 -6.90
N LYS A 49 -4.33 -4.36 -6.70
CA LYS A 49 -5.67 -4.91 -6.89
C LYS A 49 -6.10 -5.70 -5.68
N VAL A 50 -7.32 -5.47 -5.24
CA VAL A 50 -7.94 -6.25 -4.18
C VAL A 50 -8.99 -7.16 -4.81
N ASN A 51 -8.75 -8.46 -4.77
CA ASN A 51 -9.71 -9.45 -5.28
C ASN A 51 -10.53 -9.98 -4.11
N TYR A 52 -11.70 -9.38 -3.90
CA TYR A 52 -12.69 -9.89 -2.96
C TYR A 52 -13.11 -11.32 -3.31
N TYR A 53 -13.19 -12.19 -2.31
CA TYR A 53 -13.70 -13.55 -2.50
C TYR A 53 -15.03 -13.74 -1.78
N ILE A 54 -15.05 -13.55 -0.46
CA ILE A 54 -16.25 -13.74 0.33
C ILE A 54 -16.16 -13.01 1.67
N SER A 55 -17.32 -12.72 2.25
CA SER A 55 -17.52 -12.45 3.66
C SER A 55 -18.71 -13.20 4.22
N GLU A 56 -18.68 -13.37 5.55
CA GLU A 56 -19.84 -13.79 6.32
C GLU A 56 -19.95 -12.90 7.55
N VAL A 57 -21.17 -12.45 7.83
CA VAL A 57 -21.50 -11.61 8.98
C VAL A 57 -22.17 -12.49 10.03
N ASN A 58 -21.73 -12.37 11.28
CA ASN A 58 -22.43 -12.87 12.43
C ASN A 58 -23.26 -11.73 13.03
N GLN A 59 -24.59 -11.84 12.89
CA GLN A 59 -25.53 -10.79 13.29
C GLN A 59 -25.66 -10.64 14.81
N ASP A 60 -25.40 -11.71 15.57
CA ASP A 60 -25.57 -11.71 17.02
C ASP A 60 -24.45 -10.92 17.72
N ASP A 61 -23.25 -10.91 17.13
CA ASP A 61 -22.04 -10.37 17.76
C ASP A 61 -21.42 -9.14 17.07
N ASN A 62 -22.05 -8.57 16.03
CA ASN A 62 -21.49 -7.50 15.20
C ASN A 62 -20.07 -7.81 14.67
N GLU A 63 -19.85 -9.07 14.32
CA GLU A 63 -18.57 -9.55 13.79
C GLU A 63 -18.72 -9.96 12.34
N PHE A 64 -17.66 -9.79 11.56
CA PHE A 64 -17.63 -10.31 10.20
C PHE A 64 -16.25 -10.86 9.84
N TYR A 65 -16.27 -11.91 9.03
CA TYR A 65 -15.08 -12.53 8.45
C TYR A 65 -15.03 -12.22 6.97
N THR A 66 -13.84 -11.96 6.42
CA THR A 66 -13.65 -11.71 4.99
C THR A 66 -12.39 -12.38 4.47
N ILE A 67 -12.47 -12.86 3.24
CA ILE A 67 -11.40 -13.50 2.49
C ILE A 67 -11.18 -12.70 1.21
N GLN A 68 -9.92 -12.40 0.93
CA GLN A 68 -9.48 -11.89 -0.36
C GLN A 68 -8.43 -12.82 -0.96
N VAL A 69 -8.43 -12.92 -2.28
CA VAL A 69 -7.43 -13.66 -3.04
C VAL A 69 -6.31 -12.71 -3.42
N LEU A 70 -5.07 -13.13 -3.13
CA LEU A 70 -3.90 -12.37 -3.54
C LEU A 70 -3.61 -12.63 -5.01
N ASN A 71 -3.34 -11.57 -5.74
CA ASN A 71 -2.77 -11.70 -7.06
C ASN A 71 -1.27 -12.00 -6.95
N LYS A 72 -0.72 -12.77 -7.89
CA LYS A 72 0.73 -13.04 -7.91
C LYS A 72 1.52 -11.88 -8.51
N ASP A 73 0.85 -11.07 -9.32
CA ASP A 73 1.44 -10.04 -10.16
C ASP A 73 1.23 -8.63 -9.60
N ASP A 74 0.59 -8.51 -8.43
CA ASP A 74 0.46 -7.21 -7.77
C ASP A 74 1.78 -6.85 -7.09
N ASP A 75 2.24 -5.62 -7.32
CA ASP A 75 3.44 -5.10 -6.65
C ASP A 75 3.24 -4.97 -5.14
N PHE A 76 1.97 -4.85 -4.72
CA PHE A 76 1.60 -4.60 -3.34
C PHE A 76 0.47 -5.49 -2.87
N ASP A 77 0.74 -6.05 -1.70
CA ASP A 77 -0.16 -6.85 -0.89
C ASP A 77 -1.23 -5.97 -0.21
N THR A 78 -2.06 -5.31 -1.02
CA THR A 78 -3.11 -4.38 -0.57
C THR A 78 -4.33 -5.15 -0.05
N LEU A 79 -4.93 -4.64 1.01
CA LEU A 79 -6.09 -5.24 1.65
C LEU A 79 -7.34 -4.42 1.34
N ALA A 80 -8.49 -5.08 1.28
CA ALA A 80 -9.77 -4.39 1.17
C ALA A 80 -9.93 -3.35 2.30
N THR A 81 -10.64 -2.28 1.97
CA THR A 81 -11.21 -1.34 2.94
C THR A 81 -12.65 -1.72 3.19
N PHE A 82 -13.21 -1.26 4.31
CA PHE A 82 -14.54 -1.66 4.73
C PHE A 82 -15.29 -0.48 5.30
N LEU A 83 -16.56 -0.36 4.94
CA LEU A 83 -17.53 0.35 5.74
C LEU A 83 -18.15 -0.69 6.70
N PRO A 84 -17.92 -0.59 8.02
CA PRO A 84 -18.33 -1.62 8.97
C PRO A 84 -19.79 -2.04 8.79
N ASN A 85 -20.06 -3.35 8.79
CA ASN A 85 -21.38 -3.98 8.61
C ASN A 85 -22.15 -3.64 7.33
N LYS A 86 -21.57 -2.89 6.39
CA LYS A 86 -22.24 -2.51 5.14
C LYS A 86 -21.47 -3.01 3.92
N TYR A 87 -20.24 -2.51 3.74
CA TYR A 87 -19.55 -2.65 2.45
C TYR A 87 -18.11 -3.16 2.58
N VAL A 88 -17.73 -3.98 1.61
CA VAL A 88 -16.34 -4.31 1.30
C VAL A 88 -15.93 -3.50 0.07
N ILE A 89 -14.81 -2.78 0.17
CA ILE A 89 -14.36 -1.82 -0.84
C ILE A 89 -13.01 -2.28 -1.36
N CYS A 90 -12.97 -2.56 -2.65
CA CYS A 90 -11.83 -3.16 -3.33
C CYS A 90 -11.31 -2.24 -4.41
N ILE A 91 -10.02 -1.92 -4.33
CA ILE A 91 -9.35 -1.07 -5.30
C ILE A 91 -8.83 -1.90 -6.46
N ASP A 92 -8.80 -1.29 -7.65
CA ASP A 92 -8.04 -1.74 -8.80
C ASP A 92 -7.38 -0.53 -9.44
N ILE A 93 -6.14 -0.25 -9.03
CA ILE A 93 -5.35 0.90 -9.45
C ILE A 93 -4.12 0.43 -10.23
N LEU A 94 -3.85 1.13 -11.33
CA LEU A 94 -2.66 0.97 -12.15
C LEU A 94 -2.15 2.34 -12.54
N GLY A 95 -0.89 2.61 -12.26
CA GLY A 95 -0.25 3.86 -12.61
C GLY A 95 1.20 3.66 -13.01
N ASN A 96 1.81 4.73 -13.50
CA ASN A 96 3.24 4.80 -13.74
C ASN A 96 3.86 5.81 -12.78
N LYS A 97 5.08 5.54 -12.32
CA LYS A 97 5.90 6.55 -11.65
C LYS A 97 7.13 6.87 -12.49
N LYS A 98 7.34 8.15 -12.79
CA LYS A 98 8.63 8.64 -13.30
C LYS A 98 9.54 8.92 -12.11
N LEU A 99 10.71 8.30 -12.08
CA LEU A 99 11.76 8.62 -11.12
C LEU A 99 12.60 9.81 -11.63
N ILE A 100 12.99 10.73 -10.76
CA ILE A 100 14.00 11.76 -11.05
C ILE A 100 15.06 11.66 -9.95
N TYR A 101 16.35 11.58 -10.31
CA TYR A 101 17.52 11.53 -9.42
C TYR A 101 18.53 12.64 -9.76
N GLU A 102 19.31 13.08 -8.76
CA GLU A 102 20.79 13.27 -8.76
C GLU A 102 21.24 13.67 -7.31
N ASP A 103 22.35 13.27 -6.67
CA ASP A 103 23.73 12.97 -7.08
C ASP A 103 24.56 12.21 -5.97
N ASN A 104 25.74 11.69 -6.37
CA ASN A 104 27.02 11.28 -5.73
C ASN A 104 27.11 10.52 -4.40
N TYR A 105 26.09 10.51 -3.54
CA TYR A 105 26.11 9.74 -2.29
C TYR A 105 25.18 8.52 -2.29
N LYS A 106 24.66 8.16 -3.48
CA LYS A 106 24.04 6.86 -3.82
C LYS A 106 22.89 6.36 -2.93
N VAL A 107 22.23 7.18 -2.13
CA VAL A 107 20.89 6.86 -1.62
C VAL A 107 20.07 8.14 -1.42
N SER A 108 19.03 8.33 -2.22
CA SER A 108 17.89 9.18 -1.84
C SER A 108 16.61 8.71 -2.53
N PHE A 109 15.63 8.30 -1.72
CA PHE A 109 14.24 8.11 -2.14
C PHE A 109 13.48 9.41 -1.87
N ARG A 110 13.30 10.22 -2.92
CA ARG A 110 12.29 11.29 -2.93
C ARG A 110 11.70 11.35 -4.32
N GLY A 111 10.66 10.54 -4.55
CA GLY A 111 9.88 10.68 -5.76
C GLY A 111 9.01 11.92 -5.63
N GLU A 112 9.52 13.07 -6.08
CA GLU A 112 8.65 14.20 -6.41
C GLU A 112 7.84 13.78 -7.64
N VAL A 113 6.59 13.33 -7.39
CA VAL A 113 5.66 12.87 -8.42
C VAL A 113 5.08 14.10 -9.10
N TYR A 114 5.83 14.69 -10.04
CA TYR A 114 5.32 15.87 -10.79
C TYR A 114 4.17 15.54 -11.75
N LYS A 115 3.89 14.25 -11.98
CA LYS A 115 2.68 13.79 -12.65
C LYS A 115 2.44 12.32 -12.32
N ASN A 116 1.38 12.01 -11.59
CA ASN A 116 0.95 10.64 -11.43
C ASN A 116 0.08 10.26 -12.64
N ASP A 117 0.67 9.52 -13.59
CA ASP A 117 -0.05 9.06 -14.77
C ASP A 117 -0.76 7.74 -14.45
N ILE A 118 -1.93 7.87 -13.83
CA ILE A 118 -2.80 6.74 -13.55
C ILE A 118 -3.46 6.30 -14.86
N LYS A 119 -3.24 5.04 -15.23
CA LYS A 119 -3.89 4.39 -16.36
C LYS A 119 -5.30 3.92 -15.98
N LYS A 120 -5.49 3.49 -14.73
CA LYS A 120 -6.74 2.94 -14.21
C LYS A 120 -6.86 3.20 -12.71
N PHE A 121 -8.04 3.60 -12.26
CA PHE A 121 -8.37 3.62 -10.84
C PHE A 121 -9.87 3.37 -10.69
N LEU A 122 -10.20 2.10 -10.48
CA LEU A 122 -11.56 1.64 -10.22
C LEU A 122 -11.68 1.23 -8.76
N VAL A 123 -12.86 1.45 -8.20
CA VAL A 123 -13.21 0.97 -6.86
C VAL A 123 -14.51 0.18 -6.96
N LYS A 124 -14.44 -1.11 -6.64
CA LYS A 124 -15.60 -2.00 -6.58
C LYS A 124 -16.10 -2.12 -5.16
N ILE A 125 -17.41 -2.02 -5.00
CA ILE A 125 -18.08 -2.03 -3.71
C ILE A 125 -19.00 -3.24 -3.66
N TYR A 126 -18.82 -4.06 -2.64
CA TYR A 126 -19.59 -5.27 -2.40
C TYR A 126 -20.39 -5.11 -1.13
N ASP A 127 -21.64 -5.57 -1.16
CA ASP A 127 -22.44 -5.70 0.05
C ASP A 127 -21.94 -6.91 0.87
N ILE A 128 -21.66 -6.67 2.16
CA ILE A 128 -21.00 -7.65 3.03
C ILE A 128 -21.92 -8.82 3.42
N GLY A 129 -23.23 -8.62 3.41
CA GLY A 129 -24.20 -9.66 3.76
C GLY A 129 -24.50 -10.59 2.59
N THR A 130 -24.55 -10.05 1.38
CA THR A 130 -24.95 -10.76 0.16
C THR A 130 -23.78 -11.18 -0.72
N ASN A 131 -22.58 -10.63 -0.49
CA ASN A 131 -21.38 -10.82 -1.31
C ASN A 131 -21.49 -10.33 -2.76
N ARG A 132 -22.52 -9.54 -3.07
CA ARG A 132 -22.76 -9.04 -4.43
C ARG A 132 -22.06 -7.71 -4.65
N GLU A 133 -21.48 -7.53 -5.83
CA GLU A 133 -21.05 -6.21 -6.29
C GLU A 133 -22.30 -5.34 -6.45
N ILE A 134 -22.32 -4.20 -5.74
CA ILE A 134 -23.45 -3.27 -5.76
C ILE A 134 -23.13 -2.00 -6.55
N LYS A 135 -21.85 -1.65 -6.66
CA LYS A 135 -21.41 -0.40 -7.28
C LYS A 135 -19.96 -0.47 -7.72
N GLU A 136 -19.65 0.21 -8.81
CA GLU A 136 -18.29 0.47 -9.28
C GLU A 136 -18.11 1.97 -9.47
N VAL A 137 -17.05 2.53 -8.88
CA VAL A 137 -16.70 3.95 -8.98
C VAL A 137 -15.45 4.09 -9.83
N ASN A 138 -15.54 4.87 -10.90
CA ASN A 138 -14.39 5.22 -11.72
C ASN A 138 -13.71 6.48 -11.18
N VAL A 139 -12.83 6.29 -10.20
CA VAL A 139 -12.09 7.39 -9.54
C VAL A 139 -11.20 8.10 -10.56
N LYS A 140 -10.62 7.38 -11.52
CA LYS A 140 -9.79 8.00 -12.57
C LYS A 140 -10.58 9.06 -13.33
N LYS A 141 -11.83 8.78 -13.71
CA LYS A 141 -12.69 9.74 -14.42
C LYS A 141 -12.88 11.03 -13.61
N ILE A 142 -13.13 10.92 -12.31
CA ILE A 142 -13.27 12.09 -11.42
C ILE A 142 -11.97 12.90 -11.41
N ILE A 143 -10.81 12.25 -11.30
CA ILE A 143 -9.52 12.93 -11.31
C ILE A 143 -9.24 13.61 -12.67
N ASP A 144 -9.54 12.93 -13.79
CA ASP A 144 -9.34 13.49 -15.14
C ASP A 144 -10.22 14.73 -15.39
N GLU A 145 -11.41 14.79 -14.77
CA GLU A 145 -12.34 15.92 -14.88
C GLU A 145 -11.95 17.12 -13.99
N ASN A 146 -10.96 16.96 -13.09
CA ASN A 146 -10.52 17.99 -12.16
C ASN A 146 -9.02 18.28 -12.32
N GLU A 147 -8.67 19.31 -13.09
CA GLU A 147 -7.27 19.65 -13.39
C GLU A 147 -6.44 20.05 -12.16
N ASP A 148 -7.09 20.52 -11.09
CA ASP A 148 -6.43 21.04 -9.88
C ASP A 148 -5.94 19.97 -8.90
N ILE A 149 -6.32 18.72 -9.12
CA ILE A 149 -5.99 17.61 -8.21
C ILE A 149 -5.32 16.48 -8.99
N GLN A 150 -4.48 15.73 -8.28
CA GLN A 150 -3.99 14.46 -8.76
C GLN A 150 -3.94 13.45 -7.63
N VAL A 151 -3.84 12.19 -7.99
CA VAL A 151 -3.72 11.10 -7.02
C VAL A 151 -2.28 11.05 -6.49
N GLN A 152 -2.08 10.79 -5.20
CA GLN A 152 -0.78 10.84 -4.50
C GLN A 152 0.19 9.69 -4.87
N GLY A 153 0.05 9.12 -6.06
CA GLY A 153 0.82 7.95 -6.49
C GLY A 153 0.48 6.72 -5.67
N PHE A 154 1.53 6.01 -5.29
CA PHE A 154 1.49 4.84 -4.43
C PHE A 154 0.86 5.10 -3.04
N LEU A 155 0.86 6.35 -2.55
CA LEU A 155 0.31 6.70 -1.23
C LEU A 155 -1.22 6.88 -1.22
N SER A 156 -1.87 6.50 -2.31
CA SER A 156 -3.30 6.71 -2.49
C SER A 156 -4.08 5.67 -1.70
N ILE A 157 -4.28 5.98 -0.42
CA ILE A 157 -5.07 5.16 0.50
C ILE A 157 -6.54 5.37 0.15
N VAL A 158 -7.24 4.25 -0.01
CA VAL A 158 -8.69 4.21 -0.13
C VAL A 158 -9.28 3.76 1.19
N GLU A 159 -10.10 4.63 1.80
CA GLU A 159 -10.81 4.36 3.04
C GLU A 159 -12.31 4.62 2.85
N ALA A 160 -13.10 4.45 3.92
CA ALA A 160 -14.49 4.85 3.95
C ALA A 160 -14.80 5.57 5.26
N GLU A 161 -15.60 6.63 5.17
CA GLU A 161 -15.99 7.49 6.30
C GLU A 161 -17.49 7.76 6.23
N ILE A 162 -18.15 7.88 7.38
CA ILE A 162 -19.47 8.51 7.46
C ILE A 162 -19.26 9.99 7.72
N TYR A 163 -19.72 10.83 6.80
CA TYR A 163 -19.68 12.29 6.93
C TYR A 163 -21.10 12.83 6.83
N ASN A 164 -21.55 13.56 7.87
CA ASN A 164 -22.94 14.03 7.98
C ASN A 164 -23.97 12.92 7.71
N GLU A 165 -23.79 11.76 8.37
CA GLU A 165 -24.65 10.57 8.24
C GLU A 165 -24.64 9.88 6.87
N VAL A 166 -23.91 10.42 5.89
CA VAL A 166 -23.79 9.87 4.54
C VAL A 166 -22.48 9.08 4.40
N PRO A 167 -22.51 7.87 3.77
CA PRO A 167 -21.31 7.08 3.55
C PRO A 167 -20.50 7.57 2.34
N TYR A 168 -19.22 7.82 2.58
CA TYR A 168 -18.27 8.24 1.54
C TYR A 168 -17.13 7.25 1.39
N LEU A 169 -16.76 7.00 0.14
CA LEU A 169 -15.44 6.52 -0.24
C LEU A 169 -14.47 7.70 -0.11
N THR A 170 -13.33 7.49 0.54
CA THR A 170 -12.28 8.50 0.63
C THR A 170 -11.04 8.05 -0.11
N VAL A 171 -10.44 8.96 -0.87
CA VAL A 171 -9.22 8.72 -1.64
C VAL A 171 -8.19 9.80 -1.31
N ARG A 172 -7.00 9.40 -0.89
CA ARG A 172 -5.85 10.32 -0.74
C ARG A 172 -5.46 10.89 -2.11
N ILE A 173 -5.50 12.21 -2.19
CA ILE A 173 -5.11 12.99 -3.36
C ILE A 173 -4.19 14.12 -2.91
N GLU A 174 -3.69 14.90 -3.87
CA GLU A 174 -2.92 16.10 -3.63
C GLU A 174 -3.27 17.14 -4.69
N ARG A 175 -2.85 18.39 -4.48
CA ARG A 175 -2.97 19.41 -5.52
C ARG A 175 -2.09 19.03 -6.70
N ASN A 176 -2.57 19.29 -7.92
CA ASN A 176 -1.77 19.13 -9.11
C ASN A 176 -0.65 20.18 -9.12
N PRO A 177 0.64 19.78 -9.07
CA PRO A 177 1.76 20.71 -9.05
C PRO A 177 1.80 21.64 -10.26
N ASN A 178 1.19 21.23 -11.38
CA ASN A 178 1.15 22.01 -12.62
C ASN A 178 0.13 23.15 -12.59
N THR A 179 -0.82 23.14 -11.64
CA THR A 179 -1.80 24.23 -11.47
C THR A 179 -1.49 25.12 -10.27
N LEU A 180 -0.49 24.75 -9.45
CA LEU A 180 -0.04 25.57 -8.32
C LEU A 180 0.60 26.88 -8.80
N LYS A 181 0.25 27.97 -8.11
CA LYS A 181 0.97 29.25 -8.23
C LYS A 181 2.33 29.16 -7.52
N ASN A 182 3.29 30.00 -7.93
CA ASN A 182 4.67 29.96 -7.44
C ASN A 182 4.84 30.06 -5.91
N ASP A 183 3.85 30.59 -5.20
CA ASP A 183 3.82 30.76 -3.74
C ASP A 183 3.00 29.68 -3.00
N GLU A 184 2.29 28.82 -3.73
CA GLU A 184 1.47 27.76 -3.15
C GLU A 184 2.28 26.47 -2.94
N LYS A 185 2.13 25.87 -1.75
CA LYS A 185 2.70 24.55 -1.46
C LYS A 185 1.73 23.46 -1.90
N ASN A 186 2.28 22.36 -2.41
CA ASN A 186 1.50 21.14 -2.59
C ASN A 186 0.97 20.68 -1.22
N LYS A 187 -0.29 20.24 -1.18
CA LYS A 187 -0.99 19.84 0.03
C LYS A 187 -1.64 18.49 -0.18
N ASP A 188 -1.51 17.64 0.83
CA ASP A 188 -2.32 16.43 0.94
C ASP A 188 -3.78 16.81 1.08
N MET A 189 -4.62 16.12 0.31
CA MET A 189 -6.06 16.33 0.25
C MET A 189 -6.76 14.97 0.33
N VAL A 190 -8.06 15.02 0.59
CA VAL A 190 -8.92 13.83 0.55
C VAL A 190 -10.10 14.13 -0.36
N LEU A 191 -10.28 13.27 -1.35
CA LEU A 191 -11.46 13.22 -2.20
C LEU A 191 -12.50 12.35 -1.51
N TYR A 192 -13.69 12.91 -1.33
CA TYR A 192 -14.87 12.27 -0.78
C TYR A 192 -15.84 11.98 -1.93
N ILE A 193 -16.16 10.72 -2.16
CA ILE A 193 -17.11 10.29 -3.20
C ILE A 193 -18.30 9.64 -2.49
N ASN A 194 -19.50 10.22 -2.68
CA ASN A 194 -20.72 9.75 -2.07
C ASN A 194 -21.06 8.35 -2.61
N LEU A 195 -21.19 7.38 -1.71
CA LEU A 195 -21.50 6.01 -2.07
C LEU A 195 -22.93 5.83 -2.59
N GLU A 196 -23.83 6.77 -2.30
CA GLU A 196 -25.25 6.71 -2.66
C GLU A 196 -25.54 7.36 -4.03
N ASP A 197 -25.01 8.56 -4.28
CA ASP A 197 -25.41 9.37 -5.45
C ASP A 197 -24.26 9.79 -6.40
N ASP A 198 -23.03 9.31 -6.16
CA ASP A 198 -21.83 9.62 -6.96
C ASP A 198 -21.36 11.08 -6.93
N SER A 199 -22.02 11.97 -6.17
CA SER A 199 -21.51 13.31 -5.93
C SER A 199 -20.17 13.25 -5.19
N TYR A 200 -19.31 14.25 -5.42
CA TYR A 200 -18.00 14.29 -4.78
C TYR A 200 -17.59 15.70 -4.39
N PHE A 201 -16.69 15.78 -3.42
CA PHE A 201 -15.99 17.00 -3.03
C PHE A 201 -14.60 16.63 -2.51
N TYR A 202 -13.70 17.60 -2.40
CA TYR A 202 -12.40 17.39 -1.80
C TYR A 202 -12.03 18.50 -0.82
N ARG A 203 -11.18 18.17 0.16
CA ARG A 203 -10.68 19.13 1.15
C ARG A 203 -9.25 18.80 1.57
N ASP A 204 -8.59 19.76 2.20
CA ASP A 204 -7.27 19.56 2.82
C ASP A 204 -7.31 18.37 3.80
N PHE A 205 -6.29 17.52 3.74
CA PHE A 205 -6.15 16.40 4.67
C PHE A 205 -5.82 16.93 6.06
N VAL A 206 -6.76 16.77 6.99
CA VAL A 206 -6.56 17.07 8.41
C VAL A 206 -6.39 15.74 9.13
N ASN A 207 -5.20 15.52 9.71
CA ASN A 207 -4.93 14.32 10.48
C ASN A 207 -5.75 14.32 11.78
N LYS A 208 -6.93 13.69 11.74
CA LYS A 208 -7.76 13.45 12.90
C LYS A 208 -7.23 12.19 13.60
N TYR A 209 -6.31 12.36 14.56
CA TYR A 209 -6.06 11.30 15.52
C TYR A 209 -7.30 11.14 16.41
N ASN A 210 -8.15 10.16 16.10
CA ASN A 210 -9.22 9.77 17.01
C ASN A 210 -8.59 9.20 18.29
N LYS A 211 -8.90 9.80 19.45
CA LYS A 211 -8.49 9.30 20.76
C LYS A 211 -9.19 7.97 21.04
N VAL A 212 -8.54 6.85 20.74
CA VAL A 212 -8.94 5.54 21.29
C VAL A 212 -8.56 5.53 22.78
N VAL A 213 -9.54 5.47 23.67
CA VAL A 213 -9.32 5.31 25.12
C VAL A 213 -9.31 3.82 25.43
N CYS A 214 -8.23 3.13 25.05
CA CYS A 214 -7.93 1.72 25.35
C CYS A 214 -8.93 0.64 24.86
N ILE A 215 -8.42 -0.45 24.28
CA ILE A 215 -9.13 -1.73 24.16
C ILE A 215 -8.23 -2.80 24.73
N GLU A 216 -8.76 -3.63 25.64
CA GLU A 216 -8.00 -4.71 26.23
C GLU A 216 -7.78 -5.84 25.22
N ARG A 217 -6.59 -6.42 25.24
CA ARG A 217 -6.21 -7.54 24.35
C ARG A 217 -7.19 -8.70 24.53
N GLU A 218 -7.64 -8.91 25.76
CA GLU A 218 -8.60 -9.94 26.14
C GLU A 218 -9.97 -9.74 25.48
N ASP A 219 -10.44 -8.50 25.28
CA ASP A 219 -11.72 -8.23 24.60
C ASP A 219 -11.66 -8.57 23.11
N VAL A 220 -10.49 -8.37 22.50
CA VAL A 220 -10.20 -8.76 21.11
C VAL A 220 -10.07 -10.27 20.98
N LEU A 221 -9.45 -10.93 21.95
CA LEU A 221 -9.16 -12.37 21.90
C LEU A 221 -10.32 -13.24 22.44
N ARG A 222 -11.22 -12.70 23.27
CA ARG A 222 -12.46 -13.36 23.71
C ARG A 222 -13.54 -13.34 22.62
N GLY A 223 -13.48 -12.36 21.70
CA GLY A 223 -14.21 -12.37 20.43
C GLY A 223 -13.63 -13.41 19.47
N CYS A 224 -14.01 -14.68 19.67
CA CYS A 224 -14.10 -15.77 18.69
C CYS A 224 -12.85 -16.15 17.88
N LEU A 225 -11.69 -15.53 18.12
CA LEU A 225 -10.57 -15.60 17.21
C LEU A 225 -9.29 -16.06 17.89
N LEU A 226 -9.10 -17.38 17.80
CA LEU A 226 -7.81 -18.01 17.46
C LEU A 226 -6.87 -18.29 18.63
N ALA A 227 -7.11 -19.43 19.30
CA ALA A 227 -6.03 -20.16 19.96
C ALA A 227 -5.01 -20.77 18.96
N GLN A 228 -5.33 -20.82 17.67
CA GLN A 228 -4.46 -21.37 16.61
C GLN A 228 -4.16 -20.29 15.56
N ASN A 229 -2.89 -19.95 15.36
CA ASN A 229 -2.34 -19.04 14.32
C ASN A 229 -2.11 -17.55 14.66
N ILE A 230 -2.19 -17.12 15.92
CA ILE A 230 -1.88 -15.72 16.30
C ILE A 230 -0.38 -15.37 16.32
N SER A 231 0.53 -16.35 16.36
CA SER A 231 1.97 -16.09 16.51
C SER A 231 2.61 -15.25 15.39
N ARG A 232 1.90 -15.10 14.26
CA ARG A 232 2.30 -14.29 13.10
C ARG A 232 1.23 -13.30 12.65
N ALA A 233 0.19 -13.08 13.45
CA ALA A 233 -0.93 -12.24 13.06
C ALA A 233 -0.69 -10.78 13.49
N TRP A 234 -0.98 -9.82 12.59
CA TRP A 234 -0.91 -8.40 12.92
C TRP A 234 -2.27 -7.94 13.45
N LEU A 235 -2.31 -7.56 14.72
CA LEU A 235 -3.45 -6.90 15.36
C LEU A 235 -3.39 -5.39 15.08
N ARG A 236 -4.46 -4.82 14.52
CA ARG A 236 -4.66 -3.38 14.44
C ARG A 236 -5.97 -3.00 15.13
N ILE A 237 -5.90 -1.95 15.95
CA ILE A 237 -7.02 -1.35 16.66
C ILE A 237 -7.09 0.11 16.18
N TYR A 238 -8.26 0.57 15.74
CA TYR A 238 -8.46 1.97 15.41
C TYR A 238 -9.86 2.41 15.82
N SER A 239 -9.97 3.61 16.40
CA SER A 239 -11.27 4.23 16.62
C SER A 239 -11.85 4.56 15.26
N SER A 240 -12.95 3.89 14.94
CA SER A 240 -13.74 4.27 13.78
C SER A 240 -14.59 5.46 14.19
N VAL A 241 -14.68 6.46 13.31
CA VAL A 241 -15.72 7.50 13.43
C VAL A 241 -17.11 6.94 13.12
N TYR A 242 -17.17 5.68 12.66
CA TYR A 242 -18.39 4.97 12.29
C TYR A 242 -19.24 4.67 13.53
N GLU A 243 -20.33 5.42 13.71
CA GLU A 243 -21.34 5.20 14.77
C GLU A 243 -20.78 5.19 16.20
N GLY A 244 -19.63 5.82 16.45
CA GLY A 244 -18.93 5.76 17.74
C GLY A 244 -18.35 4.38 18.08
N LYS A 245 -18.27 3.48 17.10
CA LYS A 245 -17.80 2.11 17.29
C LYS A 245 -16.29 1.99 17.10
N ILE A 246 -15.67 1.04 17.78
CA ILE A 246 -14.28 0.69 17.59
C ILE A 246 -14.17 -0.58 16.75
N ALA A 247 -13.42 -0.48 15.66
CA ALA A 247 -13.15 -1.60 14.78
C ALA A 247 -11.79 -2.21 15.15
N VAL A 248 -11.80 -3.51 15.42
CA VAL A 248 -10.59 -4.29 15.65
C VAL A 248 -10.49 -5.34 14.57
N TYR A 249 -9.30 -5.51 13.99
CA TYR A 249 -9.09 -6.61 13.06
C TYR A 249 -7.75 -7.31 13.20
N LEU A 250 -7.77 -8.56 12.75
CA LEU A 250 -6.62 -9.43 12.71
C LEU A 250 -6.35 -9.91 11.28
N ASN A 251 -5.14 -9.68 10.78
CA ASN A 251 -4.70 -10.18 9.47
C ASN A 251 -4.13 -11.60 9.60
N LEU A 252 -4.65 -12.51 8.78
CA LEU A 252 -4.26 -13.92 8.73
C LEU A 252 -3.71 -14.29 7.34
N TYR A 253 -2.54 -14.93 7.34
CA TYR A 253 -1.81 -15.31 6.13
C TYR A 253 -2.04 -16.76 5.69
N LYS A 254 -2.89 -17.50 6.40
CA LYS A 254 -3.26 -18.88 6.07
C LYS A 254 -4.78 -19.03 6.08
N LEU A 255 -5.30 -19.86 5.18
CA LEU A 255 -6.70 -20.25 5.18
C LEU A 255 -7.04 -21.07 6.43
N PRO A 256 -8.17 -20.81 7.10
CA PRO A 256 -8.52 -21.41 8.38
C PRO A 256 -9.16 -22.81 8.25
N GLN A 257 -8.57 -23.71 7.45
CA GLN A 257 -9.20 -24.97 7.00
C GLN A 257 -9.79 -25.84 8.11
N ASP A 258 -9.14 -25.95 9.27
CA ASP A 258 -9.56 -26.84 10.37
C ASP A 258 -10.13 -26.08 11.60
N ASN A 259 -10.58 -24.83 11.42
CA ASN A 259 -11.00 -23.99 12.55
C ASN A 259 -12.48 -24.21 12.93
N LYS A 260 -12.72 -25.18 13.81
CA LYS A 260 -14.07 -25.50 14.31
C LYS A 260 -14.80 -24.31 14.93
N VAL A 261 -14.11 -23.51 15.76
CA VAL A 261 -14.72 -22.35 16.44
C VAL A 261 -15.17 -21.30 15.44
N LEU A 262 -14.32 -21.01 14.45
CA LEU A 262 -14.65 -20.08 13.38
C LEU A 262 -15.90 -20.53 12.62
N TYR A 263 -15.98 -21.81 12.24
CA TYR A 263 -17.11 -22.32 11.48
C TYR A 263 -18.38 -22.53 12.30
N THR A 264 -18.29 -22.63 13.62
CA THR A 264 -19.48 -22.50 14.47
C THR A 264 -20.07 -21.09 14.38
N LYS A 265 -19.21 -20.07 14.30
CA LYS A 265 -19.63 -18.68 14.24
C LYS A 265 -20.01 -18.19 12.84
N PHE A 266 -19.32 -18.70 11.82
CA PHE A 266 -19.47 -18.39 10.40
C PHE A 266 -19.64 -19.70 9.62
N PRO A 267 -20.83 -20.35 9.71
CA PRO A 267 -21.05 -21.68 9.15
C PRO A 267 -20.96 -21.74 7.62
N LYS A 268 -21.33 -20.67 6.90
CA LYS A 268 -21.26 -20.67 5.43
C LYS A 268 -19.81 -20.60 4.94
N LEU A 269 -18.91 -19.98 5.72
CA LEU A 269 -17.50 -19.77 5.42
C LEU A 269 -16.76 -21.08 5.16
N LYS A 270 -17.15 -22.17 5.84
CA LYS A 270 -16.52 -23.48 5.69
C LYS A 270 -16.52 -23.95 4.23
N GLY A 271 -17.68 -23.87 3.56
CA GLY A 271 -17.82 -24.30 2.17
C GLY A 271 -16.92 -23.49 1.24
N TYR A 272 -16.88 -22.16 1.43
CA TYR A 272 -16.03 -21.26 0.66
C TYR A 272 -14.53 -21.50 0.89
N VAL A 273 -14.11 -21.77 2.13
CA VAL A 273 -12.71 -22.09 2.44
C VAL A 273 -12.30 -23.42 1.82
N GLU A 274 -13.15 -24.44 1.87
CA GLU A 274 -12.90 -25.75 1.26
C GLU A 274 -12.82 -25.65 -0.27
N GLU A 275 -13.65 -24.82 -0.90
CA GLU A 275 -13.58 -24.55 -2.33
C GLU A 275 -12.28 -23.83 -2.70
N LEU A 276 -11.96 -22.73 -2.00
CA LEU A 276 -10.77 -21.95 -2.27
C LEU A 276 -9.49 -22.76 -2.06
N ALA A 277 -9.46 -23.65 -1.07
CA ALA A 277 -8.34 -24.55 -0.80
C ALA A 277 -7.98 -25.43 -2.01
N LYS A 278 -8.97 -25.85 -2.82
CA LYS A 278 -8.76 -26.66 -4.03
C LYS A 278 -8.02 -25.89 -5.12
N THR A 279 -8.17 -24.57 -5.16
CA THR A 279 -7.59 -23.71 -6.20
C THR A 279 -6.10 -23.44 -6.02
N LYS A 280 -5.53 -23.74 -4.84
CA LYS A 280 -4.14 -23.42 -4.46
C LYS A 280 -3.75 -21.93 -4.63
N LYS A 281 -4.73 -21.03 -4.74
CA LYS A 281 -4.48 -19.59 -4.79
C LYS A 281 -4.02 -19.10 -3.42
N LYS A 282 -3.10 -18.13 -3.40
CA LYS A 282 -2.73 -17.43 -2.17
C LYS A 282 -3.92 -16.55 -1.75
N SER A 283 -4.17 -16.48 -0.46
CA SER A 283 -5.24 -15.64 0.09
C SER A 283 -4.79 -14.96 1.37
N ARG A 284 -5.47 -13.88 1.69
CA ARG A 284 -5.42 -13.24 2.99
C ARG A 284 -6.80 -13.17 3.54
N ASN A 285 -6.88 -13.38 4.85
CA ASN A 285 -8.14 -13.40 5.55
C ASN A 285 -8.07 -12.39 6.67
N ARG A 286 -9.20 -11.76 6.96
CA ARG A 286 -9.30 -10.77 8.02
C ARG A 286 -10.59 -11.00 8.77
N VAL A 287 -10.54 -10.77 10.07
CA VAL A 287 -11.73 -10.83 10.91
C VAL A 287 -11.87 -9.54 11.64
N TYR A 288 -13.10 -9.09 11.73
CA TYR A 288 -13.47 -7.81 12.30
C TYR A 288 -14.41 -8.02 13.45
N VAL A 289 -14.09 -7.31 14.52
CA VAL A 289 -14.95 -7.14 15.68
C VAL A 289 -15.25 -5.66 15.78
N ILE A 290 -16.54 -5.33 15.74
CA ILE A 290 -17.01 -3.95 15.90
C ILE A 290 -17.66 -3.84 17.29
N ARG A 291 -17.14 -2.96 18.13
CA ARG A 291 -17.61 -2.71 19.50
C ARG A 291 -18.19 -1.32 19.65
#